data_AF-A0AAD6S2F0-F1
#
_entry.id   AF-A0AAD6S2F0-F1
#
_cell.length_a   1.000
_cell.length_b   1.000
_cell.length_c   1.000
_cell.angle_alpha   90.00
_cell.angle_beta   90.00
_cell.angle_gamma   90.00
#
_symmetry.space_group_name_H-M   'P 1'
#
loop_
_entity.id
_entity.type
_entity.pdbx_description
1 polymer ?
#
loop_
_entity_poly.entity_id
_entity_poly.type
_entity_poly.pdbx_seq_one_letter_code
_entity_poly.pdbx_strand_id
1 'polypeptide(L)' 'PRPPNSFIIFRTEYARLHRNHKSRARRDSIKDLTRTLSGKAADAWRELPPKQKQHYQHLAELAKEKHALEFPNYQYRP' A
#
# COMPACT_ATOMS: atom_id res chain seq x y z
N PRO A 1 9.24 13.88 5.83
CA PRO A 1 8.70 12.79 4.98
C PRO A 1 7.23 13.10 4.66
N ARG A 2 6.57 12.47 3.68
CA ARG A 2 5.12 12.67 3.46
C ARG A 2 4.34 11.64 4.28
N PRO A 3 3.21 11.99 4.91
CA PRO A 3 2.34 10.97 5.50
C PRO A 3 1.81 10.02 4.39
N PRO A 4 1.77 8.70 4.64
CA PRO A 4 1.30 7.74 3.66
C PRO A 4 -0.22 7.85 3.49
N ASN A 5 -0.70 7.86 2.24
CA ASN A 5 -2.14 7.75 1.97
C ASN A 5 -2.63 6.29 2.07
N SER A 6 -3.94 6.08 1.96
CA SER A 6 -4.59 4.77 2.10
C SER A 6 -4.02 3.70 1.17
N PHE A 7 -3.74 4.06 -0.09
CA PHE A 7 -3.14 3.14 -1.04
C PHE A 7 -1.68 2.80 -0.71
N ILE A 8 -0.90 3.77 -0.21
CA ILE A 8 0.49 3.50 0.20
C ILE A 8 0.55 2.54 1.38
N ILE A 9 -0.36 2.68 2.35
CA ILE A 9 -0.50 1.75 3.47
C ILE A 9 -0.86 0.35 2.95
N PHE A 10 -1.91 0.24 2.13
CA PHE A 10 -2.32 -1.02 1.52
C PHE A 10 -1.20 -1.69 0.72
N ARG A 11 -0.51 -0.94 -0.15
CA ARG A 11 0.57 -1.46 -1.00
C ARG A 11 1.72 -2.02 -0.16
N THR A 12 2.02 -1.37 0.97
CA THR A 12 3.10 -1.81 1.87
C THR A 12 2.76 -3.15 2.51
N GLU A 13 1.52 -3.29 3.01
CA GLU A 13 1.02 -4.56 3.54
C GLU A 13 0.93 -5.65 2.46
N TYR A 14 0.40 -5.31 1.29
CA TYR A 14 0.32 -6.21 0.14
C TYR A 14 1.70 -6.73 -0.25
N ALA A 15 2.71 -5.85 -0.35
CA ALA A 15 4.07 -6.23 -0.65
C ALA A 15 4.67 -7.14 0.44
N ARG A 16 4.39 -6.88 1.73
CA ARG A 16 4.85 -7.73 2.84
C ARG A 16 4.28 -9.15 2.73
N LEU A 17 2.99 -9.29 2.46
CA LEU A 17 2.32 -10.58 2.30
C LEU A 17 2.84 -11.37 1.09
N HIS A 18 3.04 -10.69 -0.04
CA HIS A 18 3.41 -11.34 -1.31
C HIS A 18 4.93 -11.55 -1.48
N ARG A 19 5.77 -10.84 -0.71
CA ARG A 19 7.21 -11.11 -0.64
C ARG A 19 7.50 -12.47 -0.02
N ASN A 20 6.74 -12.88 1.01
CA ASN A 20 6.94 -14.16 1.68
C ASN A 20 6.54 -15.37 0.81
N HIS A 21 5.58 -15.19 -0.10
CA HIS A 21 5.10 -16.22 -1.03
C HIS A 21 6.06 -16.51 -2.22
N LYS A 22 6.98 -15.59 -2.54
CA LYS A 22 7.96 -15.81 -3.62
C LYS A 22 8.98 -16.91 -3.32
N SER A 23 9.12 -17.35 -2.07
CA SER A 23 9.95 -18.51 -1.72
C SER A 23 9.35 -19.84 -2.21
N ARG A 24 8.02 -19.91 -2.47
CA ARG A 24 7.33 -21.14 -2.91
C ARG A 24 6.80 -21.11 -4.34
N ALA A 25 6.56 -19.94 -4.93
CA ALA A 25 5.89 -19.79 -6.23
C ALA A 25 6.85 -19.69 -7.44
N ARG A 26 7.94 -20.48 -7.47
CA ARG A 26 8.93 -20.46 -8.57
C ARG A 26 8.47 -21.16 -9.87
N ARG A 27 7.18 -21.49 -10.05
CA ARG A 27 6.72 -22.27 -11.20
C ARG A 27 5.53 -21.75 -11.99
N ASP A 28 4.74 -20.79 -11.49
CA ASP A 28 3.53 -20.41 -12.21
C ASP A 28 3.67 -19.07 -12.95
N SER A 29 3.89 -19.21 -14.26
CA SER A 29 3.54 -18.27 -15.33
C SER A 29 4.53 -17.14 -15.66
N ILE A 30 5.16 -17.28 -16.83
CA ILE A 30 6.04 -16.30 -17.51
C ILE A 30 5.34 -14.94 -17.75
N LYS A 31 4.00 -14.89 -17.79
CA LYS A 31 3.22 -13.64 -17.85
C LYS A 31 3.18 -12.87 -16.53
N ASP A 32 3.38 -13.54 -15.40
CA ASP A 32 3.31 -12.95 -14.07
C ASP A 32 4.68 -12.42 -13.58
N LEU A 33 5.73 -12.68 -14.37
CA LEU A 33 7.12 -12.27 -14.14
C LEU A 33 7.36 -10.80 -14.51
N THR A 34 6.55 -10.21 -15.39
CA THR A 34 6.77 -8.87 -15.94
C THR A 34 6.06 -7.76 -15.16
N ARG A 35 4.93 -8.05 -14.49
CA ARG A 35 4.23 -7.05 -13.65
C ARG A 35 4.90 -6.91 -12.29
N THR A 36 5.30 -5.68 -11.98
CA THR A 36 5.83 -5.33 -10.66
C THR A 36 4.77 -5.57 -9.57
N LEU A 37 5.22 -5.85 -8.33
CA LEU A 37 4.31 -6.00 -7.17
C LEU A 37 3.42 -4.77 -6.98
N SER A 38 3.91 -3.57 -7.33
CA SER A 38 3.13 -2.34 -7.30
C SER A 38 1.96 -2.35 -8.29
N GLY A 39 2.14 -2.93 -9.48
CA GLY A 39 1.05 -3.11 -10.44
C GLY A 39 -0.02 -4.06 -9.90
N LYS A 40 0.39 -5.22 -9.37
CA LYS A 40 -0.55 -6.19 -8.76
C LYS A 40 -1.31 -5.60 -7.57
N ALA A 41 -0.63 -4.81 -6.74
CA ALA A 41 -1.27 -4.08 -5.64
C ALA A 41 -2.29 -3.04 -6.17
N ALA A 42 -2.01 -2.36 -7.28
CA ALA A 42 -2.95 -1.42 -7.86
C ALA A 42 -4.24 -2.10 -8.34
N ASP A 43 -4.14 -3.28 -8.97
CA ASP A 43 -5.32 -4.05 -9.39
C ASP A 43 -6.10 -4.53 -8.16
N ALA A 44 -5.42 -5.15 -7.20
CA ALA A 44 -6.04 -5.64 -5.96
C ALA A 44 -6.73 -4.50 -5.19
N TRP A 45 -6.14 -3.29 -5.19
CA TRP A 45 -6.76 -2.11 -4.60
C TRP A 45 -8.03 -1.70 -5.34
N ARG A 46 -8.07 -1.78 -6.68
CA ARG A 46 -9.28 -1.45 -7.46
C ARG A 46 -10.41 -2.41 -7.12
N GLU A 47 -10.11 -3.70 -7.02
CA GLU A 47 -11.07 -4.77 -6.70
C GLU A 47 -11.47 -4.83 -5.21
N LEU A 48 -10.73 -4.13 -4.34
CA LEU A 48 -10.96 -4.17 -2.91
C LEU A 48 -12.37 -3.68 -2.53
N PRO A 49 -13.12 -4.39 -1.67
CA PRO A 49 -14.44 -3.98 -1.24
C PRO A 49 -14.44 -2.60 -0.57
N PRO A 50 -15.52 -1.79 -0.70
CA PRO A 50 -15.60 -0.47 -0.11
C PRO A 50 -15.29 -0.45 1.40
N LYS A 51 -15.80 -1.45 2.14
CA LYS A 51 -15.55 -1.59 3.59
C LYS A 51 -14.06 -1.77 3.92
N GLN A 52 -13.32 -2.50 3.10
CA GLN A 52 -11.88 -2.67 3.29
C GLN A 52 -11.13 -1.40 2.88
N LYS A 53 -11.53 -0.72 1.79
CA LYS A 53 -10.98 0.59 1.43
C LYS A 53 -11.17 1.63 2.55
N GLN A 54 -12.33 1.63 3.20
CA GLN A 54 -12.62 2.48 4.36
C GLN A 54 -11.68 2.22 5.53
N HIS A 55 -11.34 0.95 5.81
CA HIS A 55 -10.33 0.62 6.83
C HIS A 55 -8.98 1.30 6.52
N TYR A 56 -8.49 1.21 5.28
CA TYR A 56 -7.24 1.87 4.90
C TYR A 56 -7.33 3.40 4.84
N GLN A 57 -8.52 3.96 4.55
CA GLN A 57 -8.77 5.40 4.66
C GLN A 57 -8.65 5.87 6.11
N HIS A 58 -9.24 5.13 7.06
CA HIS A 58 -9.13 5.43 8.48
C HIS A 58 -7.66 5.37 8.95
N LEU A 59 -6.92 4.33 8.55
CA LEU A 59 -5.48 4.24 8.85
C LEU A 59 -4.67 5.41 8.27
N ALA A 60 -5.03 5.89 7.08
CA ALA A 60 -4.37 7.05 6.48
C ALA A 60 -4.65 8.35 7.23
N GLU A 61 -5.87 8.54 7.74
CA GLU A 61 -6.18 9.71 8.56
C GLU A 61 -5.41 9.67 9.88
N LEU A 62 -5.37 8.52 10.56
CA LEU A 62 -4.55 8.35 11.77
C LEU A 62 -3.06 8.62 11.51
N ALA A 63 -2.53 8.17 10.37
CA ALA A 63 -1.14 8.43 10.00
C ALA A 63 -0.88 9.92 9.71
N LYS A 64 -1.86 10.62 9.12
CA LYS A 64 -1.80 12.06 8.88
C LYS A 64 -1.88 12.86 10.19
N GLU A 65 -2.78 12.49 11.09
CA GLU A 65 -2.89 13.09 12.44
C GLU A 65 -1.59 12.91 13.22
N LYS A 66 -1.08 11.67 13.29
CA LYS A 66 0.22 11.38 13.91
C LYS A 66 1.35 12.20 13.29
N HIS A 67 1.38 12.31 11.96
CA HIS A 67 2.38 13.12 11.27
C HIS A 67 2.24 14.61 11.58
N ALA A 68 1.01 15.13 11.73
CA ALA A 68 0.80 16.53 12.11
C ALA A 68 1.29 16.81 13.53
N LEU A 69 1.14 15.86 14.45
CA LEU A 69 1.68 15.96 15.81
C LEU A 69 3.21 15.88 15.83
N GLU A 70 3.79 14.96 15.07
CA GLU A 70 5.26 14.78 15.00
C GLU A 70 5.96 15.90 14.21
N PHE A 71 5.29 16.47 13.21
CA PHE A 71 5.83 17.50 12.34
C PHE A 71 4.87 18.71 12.24
N PRO A 72 4.75 19.52 13.29
CA PRO A 72 3.79 20.62 13.36
C PRO A 72 4.01 21.71 12.31
N ASN A 73 5.26 21.90 11.87
CA ASN A 73 5.63 22.85 10.82
C ASN A 73 5.75 22.20 9.44
N TYR A 74 5.20 21.00 9.26
CA TYR A 74 5.30 20.30 7.98
C TYR A 74 4.49 21.01 6.90
N GLN A 75 5.18 21.37 5.82
CA GLN A 75 4.57 21.86 4.60
C GLN A 75 5.09 21.05 3.42
N TYR A 76 4.19 20.52 2.61
CA TYR A 76 4.56 19.80 1.40
C TYR A 76 5.22 20.77 0.40
N ARG A 77 6.46 20.46 0.00
CA ARG A 77 7.19 21.17 -1.07
C ARG A 77 7.49 20.15 -2.18
N PRO A 78 6.80 20.24 -3.34
CA PRO A 78 6.91 19.27 -4.44
C PRO A 78 8.28 19.28 -5.10
#